data_AF-A0A966JFN9-F1
#
_entry.id   AF-A0A966JFN9-F1
#
_cell.length_a   1.000
_cell.length_b   1.000
_cell.length_c   1.000
_cell.angle_alpha   90.00
_cell.angle_beta   90.00
_cell.angle_gamma   90.00
#
_symmetry.space_group_name_H-M   'P 1'
#
loop_
_entity.id
_entity.type
_entity.pdbx_description
1 polymer ?
#
loop_
_entity_poly.entity_id
_entity_poly.type
_entity_poly.pdbx_seq_one_letter_code
_entity_poly.pdbx_strand_id
1 'polypeptide(L)'
;MRSLVLVVLALTITSCSSSRVDPVATDPCGRRVAEAADAITIREQVALLDEAIYLCGYLSTFTPEVEANSGVLNIPIADFVRRRCELSPIDGTRAAPMCTEVAVAE
;
A
#
# COMPACT_ATOMS: atom_id res chain seq x y z
N MET A 1 -24.08 43.45 -47.25
CA MET A 1 -24.54 43.11 -45.88
C MET A 1 -24.11 41.66 -45.64
N ARG A 2 -23.04 41.47 -44.85
CA ARG A 2 -22.33 40.19 -44.70
C ARG A 2 -22.88 39.42 -43.50
N SER A 3 -23.42 38.23 -43.75
CA SER A 3 -23.59 37.16 -42.76
C SER A 3 -22.24 36.47 -42.51
N LEU A 4 -21.89 36.21 -41.25
CA LEU A 4 -21.96 34.86 -40.63
C LEU A 4 -21.32 34.86 -39.24
N VAL A 5 -22.01 34.14 -38.36
CA VAL A 5 -21.83 33.99 -36.92
C VAL A 5 -20.51 33.28 -36.59
N LEU A 6 -19.69 33.88 -35.72
CA LEU A 6 -18.54 33.24 -35.08
C LEU A 6 -19.01 32.44 -33.86
N VAL A 7 -19.13 31.12 -34.03
CA VAL A 7 -19.30 30.18 -32.91
C VAL A 7 -17.91 29.90 -32.34
N VAL A 8 -17.58 30.56 -31.24
CA VAL A 8 -16.36 30.25 -30.47
C VAL A 8 -16.70 29.14 -29.48
N LEU A 9 -16.49 27.89 -29.91
CA LEU A 9 -16.57 26.72 -29.03
C LEU A 9 -15.28 26.69 -28.19
N ALA A 10 -15.30 27.34 -27.03
CA ALA A 10 -14.22 27.29 -26.06
C ALA A 10 -14.20 25.88 -25.44
N LEU A 11 -13.29 25.04 -25.93
CA LEU A 11 -12.92 23.77 -25.31
C LEU A 11 -12.45 24.05 -23.88
N THR A 12 -13.27 23.69 -22.90
CA THR A 12 -12.88 23.59 -21.50
C THR A 12 -11.87 22.46 -21.39
N ILE A 13 -10.58 22.82 -21.41
CA ILE A 13 -9.50 21.92 -21.04
C ILE A 13 -9.80 21.51 -19.60
N THR A 14 -10.31 20.28 -19.47
CA THR A 14 -10.57 19.61 -18.21
C THR A 14 -9.32 19.76 -17.36
N SER A 15 -9.50 20.32 -16.16
CA SER A 15 -8.48 20.38 -15.14
C SER A 15 -7.85 19.01 -15.03
N CYS A 16 -6.57 18.90 -15.40
CA CYS A 16 -5.76 17.75 -15.02
C CYS A 16 -5.84 17.73 -13.49
N SER A 17 -6.56 16.73 -12.95
CA SER A 17 -6.73 16.59 -11.52
C SER A 17 -5.35 16.61 -10.93
N SER A 18 -5.15 17.56 -10.02
CA SER A 18 -3.95 17.76 -9.23
C SER A 18 -3.32 16.40 -8.96
N SER A 19 -2.10 16.19 -9.45
CA SER A 19 -1.26 15.07 -9.04
C SER A 19 -1.30 15.09 -7.53
N ARG A 20 -2.09 14.20 -6.93
CA ARG A 20 -2.06 13.99 -5.50
C ARG A 20 -0.64 13.51 -5.27
N VAL A 21 0.20 14.41 -4.79
CA VAL A 21 1.39 14.01 -4.07
C VAL A 21 0.80 13.37 -2.83
N ASP A 22 0.57 12.05 -2.92
CA ASP A 22 0.21 11.28 -1.75
C ASP A 22 1.27 11.60 -0.69
N PRO A 23 0.86 11.94 0.54
CA PRO A 23 1.80 12.27 1.58
C PRO A 23 2.82 11.14 1.66
N VAL A 24 4.09 11.44 1.41
CA VAL A 24 5.18 10.48 1.62
C VAL A 24 5.01 9.99 3.05
N ALA A 25 4.69 8.72 3.23
CA ALA A 25 4.52 8.12 4.55
C ALA A 25 5.77 8.44 5.37
N THR A 26 5.64 9.40 6.30
CA THR A 26 6.70 9.77 7.23
C THR A 26 6.89 8.69 8.29
N ASP A 27 5.87 7.85 8.44
CA ASP A 27 5.91 6.62 9.21
C ASP A 27 6.71 5.53 8.45
N PRO A 28 7.75 4.94 9.09
CA PRO A 28 8.58 3.93 8.45
C PRO A 28 7.81 2.66 8.05
N CYS A 29 6.68 2.36 8.69
CA CYS A 29 5.85 1.21 8.35
C CYS A 29 5.11 1.44 7.02
N GLY A 30 4.31 2.51 6.92
CA GLY A 30 3.57 2.83 5.69
C GLY A 30 4.49 2.99 4.47
N ARG A 31 5.70 3.53 4.66
CA ARG A 31 6.69 3.64 3.58
C ARG A 31 7.11 2.28 3.03
N ARG A 32 7.34 1.28 3.89
CA ARG A 32 7.71 -0.08 3.43
C ARG A 32 6.57 -0.77 2.70
N VAL A 33 5.32 -0.51 3.09
CA VAL A 33 4.14 -1.03 2.37
C VAL A 33 4.02 -0.38 0.99
N ALA A 34 4.23 0.93 0.87
CA ALA A 34 4.25 1.62 -0.43
C ALA A 34 5.37 1.08 -1.34
N GLU A 35 6.59 0.93 -0.82
CA GLU A 35 7.71 0.32 -1.56
C GLU A 35 7.37 -1.11 -2.01
N ALA A 36 6.66 -1.89 -1.18
CA ALA A 36 6.22 -3.22 -1.54
C ALA A 36 5.16 -3.22 -2.66
N ALA A 37 4.32 -2.19 -2.75
CA ALA A 37 3.34 -2.03 -3.82
C ALA A 37 4.02 -1.79 -5.18
N ASP A 38 5.13 -1.06 -5.17
CA ASP A 38 5.93 -0.73 -6.37
C ASP A 38 6.96 -1.82 -6.74
N ALA A 39 7.12 -2.84 -5.90
CA ALA A 39 8.10 -3.91 -6.12
C ALA A 39 7.82 -4.69 -7.40
N ILE A 40 8.84 -4.85 -8.24
CA ILE A 40 8.73 -5.53 -9.54
C ILE A 40 8.61 -7.04 -9.35
N THR A 41 9.23 -7.59 -8.29
CA THR A 41 9.27 -9.02 -8.04
C THR A 41 8.52 -9.40 -6.76
N ILE A 42 7.86 -10.55 -6.78
CA ILE A 42 7.16 -11.09 -5.60
C ILE A 42 8.12 -11.30 -4.42
N ARG A 43 9.37 -11.70 -4.70
CA ARG A 43 10.37 -11.91 -3.65
C ARG A 43 10.69 -10.61 -2.92
N GLU A 44 10.91 -9.54 -3.67
CA GLU A 44 11.16 -8.21 -3.13
C GLU A 44 9.94 -7.68 -2.38
N GLN A 45 8.75 -7.80 -2.96
CA GLN A 45 7.49 -7.43 -2.32
C GLN A 45 7.35 -8.12 -0.95
N VAL A 46 7.56 -9.44 -0.87
CA VAL A 46 7.46 -10.19 0.40
C VAL A 46 8.54 -9.75 1.41
N ALA A 47 9.77 -9.47 0.97
CA ALA A 47 10.81 -8.99 1.86
C ALA A 47 10.48 -7.62 2.48
N LEU A 48 9.96 -6.69 1.66
CA LEU A 48 9.51 -5.37 2.12
C LEU A 48 8.32 -5.48 3.07
N LEU A 49 7.39 -6.40 2.81
CA LEU A 49 6.25 -6.65 3.70
C LEU A 49 6.66 -7.32 5.02
N ASP A 50 7.70 -8.16 5.03
CA ASP A 50 8.25 -8.68 6.28
C ASP A 50 8.83 -7.57 7.15
N GLU A 51 9.55 -6.62 6.54
CA GLU A 51 10.03 -5.43 7.24
C GLU A 51 8.86 -4.57 7.74
N ALA A 52 7.82 -4.39 6.92
CA ALA A 52 6.62 -3.65 7.31
C ALA A 52 5.91 -4.33 8.50
N ILE A 53 5.76 -5.66 8.50
CA ILE A 53 5.19 -6.41 9.65
C ILE A 53 5.94 -6.08 10.94
N TYR A 54 7.28 -6.07 10.90
CA TYR A 54 8.09 -5.68 12.06
C TYR A 54 7.85 -4.22 12.47
N LEU A 55 7.81 -3.29 11.51
CA LEU A 55 7.72 -1.86 11.77
C LEU A 55 6.32 -1.40 12.22
N CYS A 56 5.26 -1.95 11.63
CA CYS A 56 3.88 -1.59 11.92
C CYS A 56 3.41 -2.11 13.28
N GLY A 57 4.01 -3.22 13.73
CA GLY A 57 3.77 -3.84 15.03
C GLY A 57 2.44 -4.57 15.15
N TYR A 58 1.32 -3.95 14.76
CA TYR A 58 -0.06 -4.45 14.96
C TYR A 58 -0.86 -4.52 13.65
N LEU A 59 -1.83 -5.44 13.54
CA LEU A 59 -2.67 -5.55 12.33
C LEU A 59 -3.51 -4.30 12.10
N SER A 60 -3.94 -3.62 13.16
CA SER A 60 -4.70 -2.37 13.07
C SER A 60 -3.94 -1.25 12.37
N THR A 61 -2.60 -1.31 12.38
CA THR A 61 -1.74 -0.35 11.68
C THR A 61 -1.37 -0.89 10.29
N PHE A 62 -1.03 -2.18 10.18
CA PHE A 62 -0.58 -2.76 8.91
C PHE A 62 -1.68 -2.86 7.84
N THR A 63 -2.89 -3.28 8.24
CA THR A 63 -4.02 -3.49 7.33
C THR A 63 -4.40 -2.24 6.53
N PRO A 64 -4.64 -1.06 7.15
CA PRO A 64 -5.00 0.13 6.39
C PRO A 64 -3.89 0.60 5.45
N GLU A 65 -2.61 0.40 5.80
CA GLU A 65 -1.50 0.71 4.90
C GLU A 65 -1.52 -0.19 3.65
N VAL A 66 -1.79 -1.49 3.81
CA VAL A 66 -1.90 -2.42 2.68
C VAL A 66 -3.12 -2.09 1.82
N GLU A 67 -4.26 -1.78 2.43
CA GLU A 67 -5.49 -1.42 1.70
C GLU A 67 -5.37 -0.09 0.94
N ALA A 68 -4.57 0.84 1.45
CA ALA A 68 -4.29 2.12 0.80
C ALA A 68 -3.40 1.99 -0.45
N ASN A 69 -2.64 0.89 -0.57
CA ASN A 69 -1.67 0.69 -1.63
C ASN A 69 -2.10 -0.40 -2.61
N SER A 70 -2.73 0.01 -3.72
CA SER A 70 -3.13 -0.90 -4.79
C SER A 70 -1.90 -1.57 -5.42
N GLY A 71 -1.79 -2.90 -5.30
CA GLY A 71 -0.64 -3.67 -5.83
C GLY A 71 -0.04 -4.62 -4.80
N VAL A 72 -0.35 -4.43 -3.52
CA VAL A 72 0.04 -5.35 -2.45
C VAL A 72 -0.96 -6.49 -2.36
N LEU A 73 -0.49 -7.72 -2.64
CA LEU A 73 -1.11 -9.01 -2.30
C LEU A 73 -2.62 -9.18 -2.59
N ASN A 74 -2.98 -10.10 -3.50
CA ASN A 74 -4.38 -10.51 -3.68
C ASN A 74 -4.77 -11.71 -2.79
N ILE A 75 -4.47 -11.61 -1.48
CA ILE A 75 -4.78 -12.65 -0.47
C ILE A 75 -5.21 -11.99 0.84
N PRO A 76 -5.95 -12.69 1.73
CA PRO A 76 -6.31 -12.15 3.02
C PRO A 76 -5.07 -11.76 3.84
N ILE A 77 -5.04 -10.53 4.34
CA ILE A 77 -3.88 -9.95 5.05
C ILE A 77 -3.53 -10.77 6.29
N ALA A 78 -4.53 -11.19 7.07
CA ALA A 78 -4.31 -12.01 8.26
C ALA A 78 -3.63 -13.37 7.92
N ASP A 79 -4.04 -14.01 6.83
CA ASP A 79 -3.44 -15.28 6.39
C ASP A 79 -2.00 -15.09 5.91
N PHE A 80 -1.74 -13.99 5.20
CA PHE A 80 -0.39 -13.60 4.80
C PHE A 80 0.51 -13.41 6.03
N VAL A 81 0.08 -12.56 6.98
CA VAL A 81 0.84 -12.24 8.19
C VAL A 81 1.10 -13.50 9.01
N ARG A 82 0.08 -14.34 9.26
CA ARG A 82 0.25 -15.62 9.96
C ARG A 82 1.36 -16.47 9.34
N ARG A 83 1.33 -16.62 8.02
CA ARG A 83 2.32 -17.42 7.31
C ARG A 83 3.73 -16.79 7.33
N ARG A 84 3.84 -15.47 7.34
CA ARG A 84 5.13 -14.78 7.50
C ARG A 84 5.66 -14.91 8.93
N CYS A 85 4.82 -14.86 9.95
CA CYS A 85 5.22 -15.09 11.34
C CYS A 85 5.84 -16.48 11.55
N GLU A 86 5.42 -17.49 10.78
CA GLU A 86 5.99 -18.83 10.81
C GLU A 86 7.26 -18.97 9.96
N LEU A 87 7.26 -18.38 8.76
CA LEU A 87 8.25 -18.71 7.70
C LEU A 87 9.26 -17.59 7.42
N SER A 88 9.12 -16.40 8.00
CA SER A 88 10.03 -15.30 7.70
C SER A 88 11.44 -15.59 8.22
N PRO A 89 12.48 -15.34 7.41
CA PRO A 89 13.87 -15.42 7.88
C PRO A 89 14.27 -14.23 8.76
N ILE A 90 13.40 -13.22 8.91
CA ILE A 90 13.67 -12.02 9.70
C ILE A 90 13.13 -12.23 11.11
N ASP A 91 14.03 -12.27 12.11
CA ASP A 91 13.66 -12.47 13.52
C ASP A 91 12.69 -11.39 14.03
N GLY A 92 12.88 -10.14 13.59
CA GLY A 92 11.98 -9.03 13.93
C GLY A 92 10.54 -9.28 13.47
N THR A 93 10.35 -9.77 12.24
CA THR A 93 9.03 -10.11 11.69
C THR A 93 8.34 -11.16 12.54
N ARG A 94 9.05 -12.24 12.90
CA ARG A 94 8.50 -13.32 13.72
C ARG A 94 8.20 -12.92 15.17
N ALA A 95 8.90 -11.91 15.67
CA ALA A 95 8.70 -11.34 17.01
C ALA A 95 7.70 -10.18 17.04
N ALA A 96 7.10 -9.80 15.91
CA ALA A 96 6.18 -8.67 15.85
C ALA A 96 4.91 -8.95 16.70
N PRO A 97 4.36 -7.96 17.43
CA PRO A 97 3.14 -8.13 18.22
C PRO A 97 1.97 -8.74 17.45
N MET A 98 1.81 -8.36 16.17
CA MET A 98 0.76 -8.88 15.28
C MET A 98 0.85 -10.38 15.04
N CYS A 99 2.02 -11.01 15.24
CA CYS A 99 2.14 -12.47 15.18
C CYS A 99 1.38 -13.17 16.30
N THR A 100 1.15 -12.50 17.43
CA THR A 100 0.27 -13.01 18.48
C THR A 100 -1.20 -12.80 18.13
N GLU A 101 -1.55 -11.66 17.51
CA GLU A 101 -2.93 -11.36 17.10
C GLU A 101 -3.49 -12.40 16.11
N VAL A 102 -2.70 -12.75 15.09
CA VAL A 102 -3.10 -13.73 14.07
C VAL A 102 -3.11 -15.18 14.57
N ALA A 103 -2.42 -15.48 15.68
CA ALA A 103 -2.40 -16.82 16.29
C ALA A 103 -3.64 -17.11 17.14
N VAL A 104 -4.37 -16.08 17.60
CA VAL A 104 -5.57 -16.21 18.45
C VAL A 104 -6.86 -16.30 17.62
N ALA A 105 -6.77 -16.00 16.32
CA ALA A 105 -7.94 -15.94 15.42
C ALA A 105 -8.38 -17.32 14.86
N GLU A 106 -7.90 -18.43 15.41
CA GLU A 106 -8.28 -19.82 15.04
C GLU A 106 -9.46 -20.37 15.85
#